data_AF-A0A127T2U0-F1
#
_entry.id   AF-A0A127T2U0-F1
#
_cell.length_a   1.000
_cell.length_b   1.000
_cell.length_c   1.000
_cell.angle_alpha   90.00
_cell.angle_beta   90.00
_cell.angle_gamma   90.00
#
_symmetry.space_group_name_H-M   'P 1'
#
loop_
_entity.id
_entity.type
_entity.pdbx_description
1 polymer ?
#
loop_
_entity_poly.entity_id
_entity_poly.type
_entity_poly.pdbx_seq_one_letter_code
_entity_poly.pdbx_strand_id
1 'polypeptide(L)'
;MSELRNTAQGLIVLQGNRMEDLRDLTLQWLGRQPLHPLARTLFLVQSNGIAQWLKTSLAERGGEPGYGVCLGTDVALPARFQWQAYRSVIEAVEGPGRVPTTSPYDKSRLRWRLMRLLPEALDNPLFAPLARYLRDDDEQRKHYQLAERLADLFDQYQVYRADWLNAWEAGDDILTLAGNRQLPVPEEQHWQPALWRMIGADLGQEQIHSHRGAVHRRFMAAAKELTERPDTLPPRIVIFGISSLPRQTLEVLASLAGISEVVLCLLNPCRFY
;
A
#
# COMPACT_ATOMS: atom_id res chain seq x y z
N MET A 1 -3.73 -3.99 31.58
CA MET A 1 -3.43 -4.09 30.13
C MET A 1 -1.95 -3.88 29.77
N SER A 2 -1.06 -3.54 30.72
CA SER A 2 0.38 -3.34 30.49
C SER A 2 1.18 -4.63 30.21
N GLU A 3 0.65 -5.80 30.57
CA GLU A 3 1.38 -7.09 30.53
C GLU A 3 1.39 -7.81 29.16
N LEU A 4 0.80 -7.21 28.11
CA LEU A 4 0.81 -7.80 26.74
C LEU A 4 2.13 -7.55 25.98
N ARG A 5 3.11 -6.87 26.57
CA ARG A 5 4.34 -6.43 25.90
C ARG A 5 5.46 -7.47 25.98
N ASN A 6 5.24 -8.66 25.41
CA ASN A 6 6.37 -9.44 24.91
C ASN A 6 6.66 -8.96 23.48
N THR A 7 7.23 -7.75 23.35
CA THR A 7 7.45 -7.13 22.04
C THR A 7 8.78 -7.58 21.48
N ALA A 8 8.77 -8.67 20.72
CA ALA A 8 9.79 -8.87 19.72
C ALA A 8 9.74 -7.67 18.75
N GLN A 9 10.89 -7.07 18.49
CA GLN A 9 11.10 -5.95 17.57
C GLN A 9 12.27 -6.31 16.65
N GLY A 10 12.30 -5.69 15.49
CA GLY A 10 13.35 -5.87 14.50
C GLY A 10 12.86 -6.47 13.20
N LEU A 11 13.77 -6.48 12.23
CA LEU A 11 13.55 -7.00 10.89
C LEU A 11 14.31 -8.32 10.74
N ILE A 12 13.59 -9.41 10.53
CA ILE A 12 14.14 -10.74 10.29
C ILE A 12 13.89 -11.10 8.84
N VAL A 13 14.89 -11.65 8.17
CA VAL A 13 14.78 -12.13 6.79
C VAL A 13 15.02 -13.63 6.78
N LEU A 14 14.00 -14.39 6.39
CA LEU A 14 14.05 -15.82 6.15
C LEU A 14 14.04 -16.05 4.64
N GLN A 15 14.99 -16.83 4.13
CA GLN A 15 15.08 -17.15 2.72
C GLN A 15 14.96 -18.65 2.51
N GLY A 16 14.21 -19.04 1.48
CA GLY A 16 14.06 -20.43 1.05
C GLY A 16 13.81 -20.50 -0.44
N ASN A 17 14.13 -21.62 -1.07
CA ASN A 17 13.90 -21.86 -2.50
C ASN A 17 12.60 -22.64 -2.78
N ARG A 18 11.98 -23.20 -1.73
CA ARG A 18 10.68 -23.87 -1.77
C ARG A 18 9.72 -23.23 -0.78
N MET A 19 8.45 -23.15 -1.16
CA MET A 19 7.44 -22.47 -0.34
C MET A 19 7.12 -23.29 0.93
N GLU A 20 7.15 -24.61 0.82
CA GLU A 20 6.93 -25.56 1.92
C GLU A 20 8.06 -25.44 2.96
N ASP A 21 9.32 -25.49 2.53
CA ASP A 21 10.47 -25.34 3.43
C ASP A 21 10.46 -23.96 4.12
N LEU A 22 10.12 -22.91 3.35
CA LEU A 22 10.01 -21.56 3.89
C LEU A 22 8.89 -21.46 4.93
N ARG A 23 7.73 -22.07 4.66
CA ARG A 23 6.63 -22.20 5.63
C ARG A 23 7.12 -22.88 6.89
N ASP A 24 7.77 -24.03 6.78
CA ASP A 24 8.21 -24.82 7.91
C ASP A 24 9.20 -24.04 8.77
N LEU A 25 10.15 -23.36 8.13
CA LEU A 25 11.09 -22.46 8.78
C LEU A 25 10.38 -21.29 9.49
N THR A 26 9.39 -20.67 8.84
CA THR A 26 8.56 -19.63 9.45
C THR A 26 7.84 -20.16 10.70
N LEU A 27 7.17 -21.31 10.61
CA LEU A 27 6.45 -21.89 11.76
C LEU A 27 7.39 -22.26 12.91
N GLN A 28 8.58 -22.79 12.60
CA GLN A 28 9.59 -23.07 13.61
C GLN A 28 10.10 -21.78 14.28
N TRP A 29 10.34 -20.71 13.52
CA TRP A 29 10.71 -19.40 14.06
C TRP A 29 9.63 -18.86 15.01
N LEU A 30 8.39 -18.82 14.54
CA LEU A 30 7.25 -18.32 15.31
C LEU A 30 7.01 -19.14 16.58
N GLY A 31 7.23 -20.45 16.54
CA GLY A 31 7.09 -21.34 17.69
C GLY A 31 8.18 -21.16 18.75
N ARG A 32 9.40 -20.77 18.35
CA ARG A 32 10.50 -20.46 19.29
C ARG A 32 10.34 -19.11 19.99
N GLN A 33 9.59 -18.20 19.38
CA GLN A 33 9.31 -16.86 19.89
C GLN A 33 7.79 -16.68 20.01
N PRO A 34 7.10 -17.36 20.94
CA PRO A 34 5.66 -17.24 21.06
C PRO A 34 5.26 -15.83 21.52
N LEU A 35 4.21 -15.28 20.90
CA LEU A 35 3.56 -14.07 21.40
C LEU A 35 2.64 -14.42 22.57
N HIS A 36 2.13 -13.38 23.24
CA HIS A 36 1.05 -13.53 24.20
C HIS A 36 -0.16 -14.25 23.56
N PRO A 37 -0.88 -15.16 24.25
CA PRO A 37 -1.95 -15.97 23.65
C PRO A 37 -3.10 -15.20 22.95
N LEU A 38 -3.34 -13.96 23.38
CA LEU A 38 -4.34 -13.07 22.78
C LEU A 38 -3.79 -12.12 21.70
N ALA A 39 -2.47 -12.10 21.51
CA ALA A 39 -1.85 -11.31 20.47
C ALA A 39 -2.08 -11.96 19.10
N ARG A 40 -2.25 -11.12 18.07
CA ARG A 40 -2.47 -11.58 16.70
C ARG A 40 -1.21 -11.42 15.87
N THR A 41 -0.84 -12.47 15.14
CA THR A 41 0.18 -12.39 14.08
C THR A 41 -0.50 -12.06 12.77
N LEU A 42 -0.02 -11.02 12.08
CA LEU A 42 -0.52 -10.66 10.75
C LEU A 42 0.37 -11.27 9.67
N PHE A 43 -0.19 -12.07 8.78
CA PHE A 43 0.47 -12.54 7.58
C PHE A 43 0.08 -11.68 6.38
N LEU A 44 1.08 -11.12 5.70
CA LEU A 44 0.95 -10.44 4.43
C LEU A 44 1.27 -11.43 3.31
N VAL A 45 0.29 -11.68 2.43
CA VAL A 45 0.39 -12.66 1.34
C VAL A 45 -0.01 -12.06 0.01
N GLN A 46 0.41 -12.67 -1.09
CA GLN A 46 0.08 -12.19 -2.45
C GLN A 46 -1.29 -12.65 -2.96
N SER A 47 -1.89 -13.69 -2.37
CA SER A 47 -3.15 -14.24 -2.85
C SER A 47 -3.97 -14.90 -1.75
N ASN A 48 -5.29 -14.99 -1.99
CA ASN A 48 -6.19 -15.72 -1.12
C ASN A 48 -5.88 -17.23 -1.08
N GLY A 49 -5.32 -17.79 -2.16
CA GLY A 49 -4.89 -19.19 -2.19
C GLY A 49 -3.77 -19.46 -1.18
N ILE A 50 -2.73 -18.60 -1.16
CA ILE A 50 -1.63 -18.68 -0.18
C ILE A 50 -2.17 -18.44 1.23
N ALA A 51 -3.11 -17.51 1.41
CA ALA A 51 -3.76 -17.28 2.70
C ALA A 51 -4.39 -18.56 3.26
N GLN A 52 -5.16 -19.27 2.43
CA GLN A 52 -5.86 -20.47 2.87
C GLN A 52 -4.90 -21.64 3.08
N TRP A 53 -3.89 -21.79 2.22
CA TRP A 53 -2.86 -22.80 2.37
C TRP A 53 -2.05 -22.62 3.66
N LEU A 54 -1.65 -21.38 4.00
CA LEU A 54 -0.97 -21.08 5.27
C LEU A 54 -1.84 -21.37 6.49
N LYS A 55 -3.12 -20.96 6.46
CA LYS A 55 -4.06 -21.24 7.57
C LYS A 55 -4.27 -22.74 7.77
N THR A 56 -4.36 -23.49 6.68
CA THR A 56 -4.48 -24.95 6.72
C THR A 56 -3.21 -25.54 7.33
N SER A 57 -2.04 -25.12 6.86
CA SER A 57 -0.75 -25.60 7.39
C SER A 57 -0.54 -25.29 8.87
N LEU A 58 -0.95 -24.09 9.33
CA LEU A 58 -0.93 -23.73 10.76
C LEU A 58 -1.81 -24.66 11.61
N ALA A 59 -2.92 -25.15 11.04
CA ALA A 59 -3.88 -26.01 11.71
C ALA A 59 -3.57 -27.51 11.62
N GLU A 60 -2.60 -27.92 10.80
CA GLU A 60 -2.20 -29.32 10.66
C GLU A 60 -1.66 -29.91 11.97
N ARG A 61 -1.94 -31.20 12.22
CA ARG A 61 -1.46 -31.99 13.37
C ARG A 61 -0.68 -33.22 12.91
N GLY A 62 0.38 -33.55 13.65
CA GLY A 62 1.07 -34.84 13.58
C GLY A 62 2.16 -34.90 12.51
N GLY A 63 3.43 -35.01 12.94
CA GLY A 63 4.60 -35.16 12.06
C GLY A 63 4.98 -33.93 11.22
N GLU A 64 4.01 -33.05 10.93
CA GLU A 64 4.15 -31.80 10.18
C GLU A 64 4.31 -30.58 11.12
N PRO A 65 4.89 -29.46 10.65
CA PRO A 65 5.27 -28.30 11.49
C PRO A 65 4.12 -27.40 11.96
N GLY A 66 2.87 -27.79 11.74
CA GLY A 66 1.68 -27.08 12.22
C GLY A 66 1.47 -27.14 13.74
N TYR A 67 0.66 -26.23 14.27
CA TYR A 67 0.34 -26.16 15.71
C TYR A 67 -0.93 -26.93 16.08
N GLY A 68 -1.59 -27.54 15.09
CA GLY A 68 -2.84 -28.25 15.27
C GLY A 68 -4.09 -27.40 15.44
N VAL A 69 -3.95 -26.08 15.38
CA VAL A 69 -5.03 -25.09 15.35
C VAL A 69 -4.49 -23.78 14.77
N CYS A 70 -5.26 -23.13 13.90
CA CYS A 70 -4.96 -21.78 13.42
C CYS A 70 -5.82 -20.76 14.20
N LEU A 71 -5.24 -20.15 15.24
CA LEU A 71 -5.85 -19.08 16.05
C LEU A 71 -4.95 -17.85 16.05
N GLY A 72 -5.51 -16.67 16.36
CA GLY A 72 -4.71 -15.44 16.53
C GLY A 72 -3.95 -15.05 15.26
N THR A 73 -4.47 -15.41 14.09
CA THR A 73 -3.81 -15.21 12.79
C THR A 73 -4.69 -14.35 11.90
N ASP A 74 -4.19 -13.17 11.55
CA ASP A 74 -4.78 -12.32 10.53
C ASP A 74 -4.05 -12.52 9.21
N VAL A 75 -4.77 -12.36 8.10
CA VAL A 75 -4.17 -12.40 6.76
C VAL A 75 -4.67 -11.22 5.95
N ALA A 76 -3.75 -10.51 5.31
CA ALA A 76 -4.06 -9.36 4.47
C ALA A 76 -3.16 -9.32 3.23
N LEU A 77 -3.61 -8.57 2.22
CA LEU A 77 -2.77 -8.18 1.10
C LEU A 77 -1.89 -6.98 1.53
N PRO A 78 -0.63 -6.89 1.04
CA PRO A 78 0.28 -5.80 1.41
C PRO A 78 -0.30 -4.40 1.24
N ALA A 79 -0.95 -4.12 0.10
CA ALA A 79 -1.52 -2.80 -0.18
C ALA A 79 -2.64 -2.40 0.80
N ARG A 80 -3.44 -3.37 1.27
CA ARG A 80 -4.50 -3.15 2.26
C ARG A 80 -3.89 -2.86 3.63
N PHE A 81 -2.89 -3.64 4.04
CA PHE A 81 -2.18 -3.41 5.29
C PHE A 81 -1.45 -2.08 5.30
N GLN A 82 -0.82 -1.69 4.18
CA GLN A 82 -0.09 -0.44 4.08
C GLN A 82 -0.97 0.78 4.42
N TRP A 83 -2.21 0.83 3.92
CA TRP A 83 -3.15 1.91 4.27
C TRP A 83 -3.57 1.86 5.74
N GLN A 84 -3.81 0.67 6.29
CA GLN A 84 -4.08 0.51 7.72
C GLN A 84 -2.90 1.01 8.56
N ALA A 85 -1.67 0.67 8.21
CA ALA A 85 -0.47 1.09 8.90
C ALA A 85 -0.28 2.62 8.84
N TYR A 86 -0.52 3.22 7.67
CA TYR A 86 -0.54 4.68 7.54
C TYR A 86 -1.46 5.32 8.54
N ARG A 87 -2.72 4.89 8.55
CA ARG A 87 -3.72 5.41 9.45
C ARG A 87 -3.33 5.19 10.91
N SER A 88 -2.94 3.98 11.29
CA SER A 88 -2.59 3.64 12.67
C SER A 88 -1.47 4.52 13.23
N VAL A 89 -0.39 4.74 12.47
CA VAL A 89 0.76 5.52 12.94
C VAL A 89 0.46 7.02 12.90
N ILE A 90 -0.17 7.52 11.83
CA ILE A 90 -0.52 8.94 11.74
C ILE A 90 -1.52 9.30 12.85
N GLU A 91 -2.55 8.49 13.09
CA GLU A 91 -3.53 8.78 14.13
C GLU A 91 -2.96 8.65 15.55
N ALA A 92 -1.93 7.82 15.75
CA ALA A 92 -1.25 7.73 17.04
C ALA A 92 -0.46 9.00 17.40
N VAL A 93 0.06 9.72 16.40
CA VAL A 93 0.84 10.95 16.60
C VAL A 93 -0.04 12.19 16.49
N GLU A 94 -0.93 12.26 15.50
CA GLU A 94 -1.67 13.47 15.13
C GLU A 94 -3.14 13.48 15.60
N GLY A 95 -3.58 12.40 16.25
CA GLY A 95 -4.93 12.20 16.76
C GLY A 95 -5.87 11.48 15.79
N PRO A 96 -7.05 11.04 16.27
CA PRO A 96 -7.99 10.24 15.47
C PRO A 96 -8.66 11.07 14.35
N GLY A 97 -9.09 10.40 13.28
CA GLY A 97 -9.85 11.02 12.19
C GLY A 97 -8.99 11.77 11.17
N ARG A 98 -7.66 11.67 11.29
CA ARG A 98 -6.69 12.36 10.44
C ARG A 98 -6.43 11.70 9.10
N VAL A 99 -6.80 10.43 8.95
CA VAL A 99 -6.67 9.66 7.71
C VAL A 99 -7.99 8.92 7.47
N PRO A 100 -8.64 9.11 6.30
CA PRO A 100 -9.87 8.40 5.96
C PRO A 100 -9.74 6.87 6.04
N THR A 101 -10.83 6.18 6.39
CA THR A 101 -10.91 4.70 6.41
C THR A 101 -10.53 4.07 5.07
N THR A 102 -10.90 4.72 3.97
CA THR A 102 -10.59 4.33 2.58
C THR A 102 -9.99 5.53 1.87
N SER A 103 -9.03 5.32 0.97
CA SER A 103 -8.40 6.45 0.27
C SER A 103 -9.42 7.16 -0.61
N PRO A 104 -9.54 8.50 -0.52
CA PRO A 104 -10.37 9.27 -1.46
C PRO A 104 -9.91 9.12 -2.91
N TYR A 105 -8.66 8.72 -3.11
CA TYR A 105 -8.00 8.46 -4.40
C TYR A 105 -7.99 6.97 -4.78
N ASP A 106 -8.78 6.11 -4.13
CA ASP A 106 -8.92 4.73 -4.57
C ASP A 106 -9.48 4.67 -6.00
N LYS A 107 -8.93 3.76 -6.83
CA LYS A 107 -9.28 3.56 -8.25
C LYS A 107 -10.79 3.61 -8.53
N SER A 108 -11.61 2.91 -7.74
CA SER A 108 -13.06 2.88 -7.93
C SER A 108 -13.72 4.25 -7.74
N ARG A 109 -13.25 5.04 -6.76
CA ARG A 109 -13.72 6.41 -6.51
C ARG A 109 -13.23 7.36 -7.59
N LEU A 110 -11.96 7.25 -8.00
CA LEU A 110 -11.39 8.05 -9.08
C LEU A 110 -12.16 7.86 -10.39
N ARG A 111 -12.52 6.63 -10.75
CA ARG A 111 -13.30 6.36 -11.97
C ARG A 111 -14.62 7.14 -12.00
N TRP A 112 -15.41 7.05 -10.92
CA TRP A 112 -16.70 7.76 -10.86
C TRP A 112 -16.53 9.28 -10.76
N ARG A 113 -15.46 9.74 -10.09
CA ARG A 113 -15.13 11.16 -10.05
C ARG A 113 -14.77 11.68 -11.44
N LEU A 114 -13.94 10.94 -12.17
CA LEU A 114 -13.55 11.27 -13.54
C LEU A 114 -14.74 11.25 -14.51
N MET A 115 -15.68 10.32 -14.35
CA MET A 115 -16.95 10.32 -15.11
C MET A 115 -17.72 11.64 -14.97
N ARG A 116 -17.60 12.33 -13.83
CA ARG A 116 -18.23 13.62 -13.61
C ARG A 116 -17.35 14.79 -14.05
N LEU A 117 -16.05 14.73 -13.75
CA LEU A 117 -15.12 15.84 -13.99
C LEU A 117 -14.70 16.00 -15.45
N LEU A 118 -14.59 14.90 -16.21
CA LEU A 118 -14.09 14.98 -17.59
C LEU A 118 -14.92 15.92 -18.48
N PRO A 119 -16.26 15.88 -18.50
CA PRO A 119 -17.07 16.82 -19.30
C PRO A 119 -16.79 18.28 -19.00
N GLU A 120 -16.58 18.64 -17.73
CA GLU A 120 -16.30 20.02 -17.30
C GLU A 120 -14.93 20.51 -17.81
N ALA A 121 -14.01 19.59 -18.14
CA ALA A 121 -12.67 19.90 -18.60
C ALA A 121 -12.56 20.03 -20.14
N LEU A 122 -13.52 19.50 -20.91
CA LEU A 122 -13.36 19.34 -22.37
C LEU A 122 -13.32 20.65 -23.15
N ASP A 123 -13.92 21.73 -22.62
CA ASP A 123 -13.91 23.05 -23.25
C ASP A 123 -12.54 23.74 -23.15
N ASN A 124 -11.65 23.28 -22.26
CA ASN A 124 -10.32 23.82 -22.11
C ASN A 124 -9.36 23.20 -23.15
N PRO A 125 -8.67 24.00 -23.99
CA PRO A 125 -7.74 23.51 -25.03
C PRO A 125 -6.66 22.57 -24.52
N LEU A 126 -6.29 22.67 -23.23
CA LEU A 126 -5.34 21.77 -22.59
C LEU A 126 -5.78 20.30 -22.69
N PHE A 127 -7.08 20.04 -22.62
CA PHE A 127 -7.67 18.69 -22.68
C PHE A 127 -8.06 18.28 -24.11
N ALA A 128 -7.61 19.00 -25.14
CA ALA A 128 -7.92 18.70 -26.55
C ALA A 128 -7.65 17.24 -26.96
N PRO A 129 -6.58 16.55 -26.48
CA PRO A 129 -6.40 15.12 -26.75
C PRO A 129 -7.55 14.25 -26.21
N LEU A 130 -8.04 14.55 -25.00
CA LEU A 130 -9.16 13.83 -24.38
C LEU A 130 -10.48 14.17 -25.08
N ALA A 131 -10.73 15.45 -25.35
CA ALA A 131 -11.92 15.89 -26.08
C ALA A 131 -12.00 15.26 -27.47
N ARG A 132 -10.85 15.10 -28.17
CA ARG A 132 -10.78 14.39 -29.44
C ARG A 132 -11.16 12.92 -29.32
N TYR A 133 -10.71 12.24 -28.27
CA TYR A 133 -11.03 10.84 -28.03
C TYR A 133 -12.52 10.62 -27.72
N LEU A 134 -13.13 11.57 -26.99
CA LEU A 134 -14.53 11.51 -26.56
C LEU A 134 -15.54 11.97 -27.62
N ARG A 135 -15.10 12.36 -28.82
CA ARG A 135 -16.02 12.68 -29.93
C ARG A 135 -16.89 11.48 -30.30
N ASP A 136 -18.13 11.77 -30.67
CA ASP A 136 -19.11 10.78 -31.13
C ASP A 136 -19.27 9.62 -30.12
N ASP A 137 -19.54 9.96 -28.86
CA ASP A 137 -19.75 9.02 -27.75
C ASP A 137 -21.19 9.07 -27.21
N ASP A 138 -22.15 8.86 -28.10
CA ASP A 138 -23.58 8.98 -27.78
C ASP A 138 -24.03 8.02 -26.66
N GLU A 139 -23.35 6.87 -26.53
CA GLU A 139 -23.63 5.84 -25.51
C GLU A 139 -22.79 5.98 -24.23
N GLN A 140 -21.96 7.03 -24.11
CA GLN A 140 -21.00 7.24 -23.00
C GLN A 140 -20.01 6.09 -22.73
N ARG A 141 -19.83 5.20 -23.71
CA ARG A 141 -18.95 4.03 -23.57
C ARG A 141 -17.49 4.45 -23.56
N LYS A 142 -17.08 5.36 -24.46
CA LYS A 142 -15.69 5.86 -24.52
C LYS A 142 -15.37 6.64 -23.25
N HIS A 143 -16.33 7.40 -22.74
CA HIS A 143 -16.21 8.15 -21.49
C HIS A 143 -15.94 7.22 -20.32
N TYR A 144 -16.77 6.20 -20.11
CA TYR A 144 -16.54 5.23 -19.03
C TYR A 144 -15.19 4.53 -19.14
N GLN A 145 -14.82 4.07 -20.33
CA GLN A 145 -13.53 3.41 -20.57
C GLN A 145 -12.34 4.35 -20.34
N LEU A 146 -12.46 5.62 -20.71
CA LEU A 146 -11.43 6.62 -20.46
C LEU A 146 -11.28 6.88 -18.97
N ALA A 147 -12.39 7.10 -18.25
CA ALA A 147 -12.38 7.31 -16.81
C ALA A 147 -11.78 6.12 -16.06
N GLU A 148 -12.05 4.89 -16.50
CA GLU A 148 -11.43 3.68 -15.95
C GLU A 148 -9.92 3.63 -16.21
N ARG A 149 -9.47 3.85 -17.45
CA ARG A 149 -8.04 3.85 -17.80
C ARG A 149 -7.27 4.95 -17.06
N LEU A 150 -7.86 6.13 -16.91
CA LEU A 150 -7.26 7.25 -16.18
C LEU A 150 -7.20 6.97 -14.68
N ALA A 151 -8.25 6.40 -14.09
CA ALA A 151 -8.23 5.96 -12.71
C ALA A 151 -7.13 4.92 -12.45
N ASP A 152 -6.96 3.98 -13.38
CA ASP A 152 -5.90 2.97 -13.33
C ASP A 152 -4.51 3.58 -13.41
N LEU A 153 -4.32 4.56 -14.30
CA LEU A 153 -3.06 5.26 -14.47
C LEU A 153 -2.69 6.06 -13.21
N PHE A 154 -3.64 6.82 -12.65
CA PHE A 154 -3.39 7.58 -11.42
C PHE A 154 -3.19 6.67 -10.20
N ASP A 155 -3.87 5.53 -10.11
CA ASP A 155 -3.60 4.53 -9.07
C ASP A 155 -2.17 3.96 -9.18
N GLN A 156 -1.70 3.68 -10.39
CA GLN A 156 -0.31 3.27 -10.62
C GLN A 156 0.69 4.38 -10.28
N TYR A 157 0.42 5.63 -10.66
CA TYR A 157 1.28 6.76 -10.28
C TYR A 157 1.35 6.93 -8.76
N GLN A 158 0.25 6.75 -8.04
CA GLN A 158 0.25 6.82 -6.58
C GLN A 158 1.22 5.83 -5.92
N VAL A 159 1.41 4.65 -6.53
CA VAL A 159 2.30 3.60 -6.02
C VAL A 159 3.74 3.76 -6.51
N TYR A 160 3.93 4.03 -7.80
CA TYR A 160 5.25 3.95 -8.46
C TYR A 160 5.87 5.30 -8.80
N ARG A 161 5.08 6.37 -8.84
CA ARG A 161 5.48 7.73 -9.25
C ARG A 161 4.84 8.79 -8.36
N ALA A 162 4.82 8.51 -7.05
CA ALA A 162 4.23 9.42 -6.06
C ALA A 162 4.86 10.80 -6.12
N ASP A 163 6.14 10.89 -6.45
CA ASP A 163 6.93 12.09 -6.71
C ASP A 163 6.35 12.97 -7.84
N TRP A 164 5.89 12.39 -8.95
CA TRP A 164 5.22 13.14 -10.02
C TRP A 164 3.95 13.82 -9.49
N LEU A 165 3.11 13.05 -8.79
CA LEU A 165 1.84 13.57 -8.26
C LEU A 165 2.03 14.72 -7.28
N ASN A 166 3.08 14.69 -6.45
CA ASN A 166 3.36 15.79 -5.52
C ASN A 166 3.84 17.04 -6.24
N ALA A 167 4.69 16.87 -7.26
CA ALA A 167 5.16 18.00 -8.05
C ALA A 167 3.98 18.66 -8.77
N TRP A 168 3.12 17.86 -9.40
CA TRP A 168 1.92 18.35 -10.08
C TRP A 168 0.95 19.03 -9.10
N GLU A 169 0.80 18.49 -7.89
CA GLU A 169 -0.01 19.12 -6.83
C GLU A 169 0.58 20.47 -6.37
N ALA A 170 1.90 20.60 -6.32
CA ALA A 170 2.60 21.85 -6.01
C ALA A 170 2.59 22.86 -7.17
N GLY A 171 2.10 22.47 -8.36
CA GLY A 171 2.08 23.31 -9.56
C GLY A 171 3.29 23.13 -10.48
N ASP A 172 4.20 22.22 -10.13
CA ASP A 172 5.39 21.90 -10.93
C ASP A 172 5.09 20.77 -11.92
N ASP A 173 4.90 21.10 -13.19
CA ASP A 173 4.60 20.14 -14.26
C ASP A 173 5.87 19.43 -14.74
N ILE A 174 6.44 18.58 -13.88
CA ILE A 174 7.67 17.83 -14.12
C ILE A 174 7.50 16.32 -13.98
N LEU A 175 8.40 15.58 -14.63
CA LEU A 175 8.59 14.14 -14.54
C LEU A 175 9.99 13.86 -13.97
N THR A 176 10.05 13.16 -12.85
CA THR A 176 11.31 12.64 -12.31
C THR A 176 11.58 11.26 -12.90
N LEU A 177 12.75 11.09 -13.50
CA LEU A 177 13.23 9.85 -14.09
C LEU A 177 14.23 9.15 -13.17
N ALA A 178 14.67 7.95 -13.59
CA ALA A 178 15.75 7.23 -12.92
C ALA A 178 16.99 8.13 -12.74
N GLY A 179 17.63 8.02 -11.57
CA GLY A 179 18.77 8.88 -11.20
C GLY A 179 18.38 10.31 -10.79
N ASN A 180 17.12 10.55 -10.40
CA ASN A 180 16.60 11.85 -9.95
C ASN A 180 16.67 12.97 -11.01
N ARG A 181 16.78 12.62 -12.29
CA ARG A 181 16.74 13.61 -13.37
C ARG A 181 15.31 14.10 -13.57
N GLN A 182 15.10 15.41 -13.52
CA GLN A 182 13.80 16.03 -13.75
C GLN A 182 13.71 16.58 -15.17
N LEU A 183 12.56 16.36 -15.82
CA LEU A 183 12.23 16.93 -17.13
C LEU A 183 10.85 17.57 -17.05
N PRO A 184 10.56 18.62 -17.83
CA PRO A 184 9.19 19.11 -17.96
C PRO A 184 8.29 18.01 -18.55
N VAL A 185 7.02 18.00 -18.14
CA VAL A 185 6.00 17.17 -18.78
C VAL A 185 5.90 17.60 -20.25
N PRO A 186 5.84 16.67 -21.22
CA PRO A 186 5.64 17.03 -22.62
C PRO A 186 4.34 17.81 -22.83
N GLU A 187 4.32 18.76 -23.77
CA GLU A 187 3.16 19.64 -23.99
C GLU A 187 1.85 18.87 -24.22
N GLU A 188 1.92 17.80 -25.01
CA GLU A 188 0.78 16.90 -25.29
C GLU A 188 0.25 16.15 -24.06
N GLN A 189 1.00 16.16 -22.95
CA GLN A 189 0.69 15.48 -21.70
C GLN A 189 0.38 16.44 -20.54
N HIS A 190 0.43 17.77 -20.75
CA HIS A 190 0.11 18.75 -19.70
C HIS A 190 -1.31 18.60 -19.13
N TRP A 191 -2.22 17.95 -19.86
CA TRP A 191 -3.53 17.59 -19.35
C TRP A 191 -3.47 16.65 -18.13
N GLN A 192 -2.43 15.83 -17.97
CA GLN A 192 -2.31 14.89 -16.84
C GLN A 192 -2.12 15.62 -15.50
N PRO A 193 -1.10 16.49 -15.32
CA PRO A 193 -0.99 17.33 -14.12
C PRO A 193 -2.24 18.17 -13.85
N ALA A 194 -2.82 18.77 -14.89
CA ALA A 194 -4.02 19.59 -14.74
C ALA A 194 -5.24 18.77 -14.29
N LEU A 195 -5.43 17.57 -14.83
CA LEU A 195 -6.49 16.65 -14.39
C LEU A 195 -6.27 16.21 -12.94
N TRP A 196 -5.03 15.94 -12.54
CA TRP A 196 -4.69 15.59 -11.16
C TRP A 196 -5.03 16.71 -10.18
N ARG A 197 -4.68 17.95 -10.51
CA ARG A 197 -5.06 19.14 -9.73
C ARG A 197 -6.58 19.34 -9.69
N MET A 198 -7.29 19.09 -10.79
CA MET A 198 -8.75 19.15 -10.83
C MET A 198 -9.41 18.11 -9.90
N ILE A 199 -8.90 16.88 -9.89
CA ILE A 199 -9.33 15.83 -8.94
C ILE A 199 -9.11 16.30 -7.49
N GLY A 200 -7.94 16.90 -7.21
CA GLY A 200 -7.60 17.42 -5.89
C GLY A 200 -8.52 18.56 -5.44
N ALA A 201 -8.79 19.53 -6.32
CA ALA A 201 -9.71 20.64 -6.04
C ALA A 201 -11.13 20.15 -5.72
N ASP A 202 -11.60 19.14 -6.45
CA ASP A 202 -12.92 18.51 -6.26
C ASP A 202 -13.03 17.67 -4.97
N LEU A 203 -11.91 17.25 -4.38
CA LEU A 203 -11.85 16.59 -3.08
C LEU A 203 -11.92 17.58 -1.90
N GLY A 204 -11.60 18.85 -2.15
CA GLY A 204 -11.54 19.90 -1.13
C GLY A 204 -10.24 19.89 -0.31
N GLN A 205 -9.99 20.98 0.41
CA GLN A 205 -8.74 21.27 1.12
C GLN A 205 -8.35 20.21 2.16
N GLU A 206 -9.33 19.53 2.78
CA GLU A 206 -9.05 18.50 3.79
C GLU A 206 -8.54 17.20 3.18
N GLN A 207 -8.88 16.91 1.92
CA GLN A 207 -8.61 15.62 1.29
C GLN A 207 -7.63 15.71 0.11
N ILE A 208 -7.29 16.90 -0.37
CA ILE A 208 -6.36 17.10 -1.50
C ILE A 208 -4.99 16.41 -1.24
N HIS A 209 -4.45 16.55 -0.04
CA HIS A 209 -3.18 15.93 0.34
C HIS A 209 -3.30 14.48 0.87
N SER A 210 -4.40 13.78 0.56
CA SER A 210 -4.69 12.44 1.08
C SER A 210 -4.45 11.30 0.08
N HIS A 211 -3.83 11.59 -1.07
CA HIS A 211 -3.38 10.55 -2.00
C HIS A 211 -2.26 9.70 -1.37
N ARG A 212 -2.09 8.45 -1.83
CA ARG A 212 -1.20 7.47 -1.16
C ARG A 212 0.24 7.98 -0.98
N GLY A 213 0.77 8.72 -1.95
CA GLY A 213 2.10 9.31 -1.91
C GLY A 213 2.30 10.36 -0.80
N ALA A 214 1.34 11.27 -0.64
CA ALA A 214 1.38 12.28 0.42
C ALA A 214 1.21 11.65 1.80
N VAL A 215 0.26 10.71 1.93
CA VAL A 215 0.05 9.97 3.19
C VAL A 215 1.28 9.14 3.55
N HIS A 216 1.99 8.57 2.57
CA HIS A 216 3.25 7.86 2.81
C HIS A 216 4.32 8.77 3.44
N ARG A 217 4.55 9.98 2.90
CA ARG A 217 5.50 10.94 3.50
C ARG A 217 5.13 11.30 4.92
N ARG A 218 3.84 11.60 5.15
CA ARG A 218 3.31 11.91 6.47
C ARG A 218 3.50 10.76 7.45
N PHE A 219 3.25 9.53 7.02
CA PHE A 219 3.55 8.33 7.79
C PHE A 219 5.04 8.24 8.14
N MET A 220 5.95 8.45 7.18
CA MET A 220 7.40 8.37 7.43
C MET A 220 7.87 9.43 8.42
N ALA A 221 7.22 10.60 8.47
CA ALA A 221 7.46 11.61 9.49
C ALA A 221 6.93 11.17 10.86
N ALA A 222 5.65 10.79 10.95
CA ALA A 222 5.03 10.33 12.19
C ALA A 222 5.71 9.09 12.79
N ALA A 223 6.15 8.15 11.94
CA ALA A 223 6.84 6.94 12.37
C ALA A 223 8.18 7.21 13.09
N LYS A 224 8.84 8.36 12.82
CA LYS A 224 10.06 8.76 13.53
C LYS A 224 9.80 9.27 14.94
N GLU A 225 8.61 9.79 15.20
CA GLU A 225 8.19 10.33 16.50
C GLU A 225 7.62 9.24 17.41
N LEU A 226 7.26 8.10 16.83
CA LEU A 226 6.58 7.02 17.51
C LEU A 226 7.53 6.23 18.42
N THR A 227 7.28 6.26 19.72
CA THR A 227 8.07 5.54 20.73
C THR A 227 7.45 4.21 21.14
N GLU A 228 6.14 4.05 20.96
CA GLU A 228 5.39 2.85 21.34
C GLU A 228 4.50 2.35 20.20
N ARG A 229 4.29 1.04 20.15
CA ARG A 229 3.38 0.42 19.17
C ARG A 229 1.92 0.80 19.48
N PRO A 230 1.17 1.40 18.53
CA PRO A 230 -0.27 1.58 18.64
C PRO A 230 -0.98 0.22 18.72
N ASP A 231 -2.03 0.13 19.53
CA ASP A 231 -2.81 -1.11 19.70
C ASP A 231 -3.45 -1.62 18.39
N THR A 232 -3.66 -0.72 17.42
CA THR A 232 -4.21 -1.03 16.10
C THR A 232 -3.21 -1.71 15.15
N LEU A 233 -1.92 -1.71 15.49
CA LEU A 233 -0.89 -2.44 14.76
C LEU A 233 -0.61 -3.78 15.43
N PRO A 234 -0.45 -4.89 14.68
CA PRO A 234 -0.11 -6.17 15.28
C PRO A 234 1.33 -6.15 15.84
N PRO A 235 1.61 -6.86 16.94
CA PRO A 235 2.98 -6.98 17.47
C PRO A 235 3.93 -7.74 16.55
N ARG A 236 3.39 -8.53 15.61
CA ARG A 236 4.17 -9.29 14.61
C ARG A 236 3.52 -9.23 13.24
N ILE A 237 4.34 -8.94 12.24
CA ILE A 237 3.98 -8.87 10.82
C ILE A 237 4.88 -9.84 10.06
N VAL A 238 4.30 -10.85 9.43
CA VAL A 238 5.01 -11.85 8.63
C VAL A 238 4.67 -11.63 7.17
N ILE A 239 5.65 -11.33 6.34
CA ILE A 239 5.49 -11.25 4.89
C ILE A 239 5.84 -12.61 4.34
N PHE A 240 4.89 -13.28 3.68
CA PHE A 240 5.09 -14.67 3.26
C PHE A 240 4.98 -14.87 1.76
N GLY A 241 6.06 -15.39 1.17
CA GLY A 241 6.07 -15.87 -0.23
C GLY A 241 5.92 -14.75 -1.26
N ILE A 242 6.31 -13.53 -0.92
CA ILE A 242 6.23 -12.36 -1.79
C ILE A 242 7.58 -12.17 -2.48
N SER A 243 7.63 -12.39 -3.80
CA SER A 243 8.87 -12.31 -4.60
C SER A 243 9.29 -10.89 -4.97
N SER A 244 8.37 -9.92 -4.90
CA SER A 244 8.66 -8.51 -5.13
C SER A 244 7.77 -7.61 -4.28
N LEU A 245 8.36 -6.56 -3.72
CA LEU A 245 7.65 -5.53 -2.95
C LEU A 245 7.96 -4.15 -3.51
N PRO A 246 6.96 -3.26 -3.62
CA PRO A 246 7.22 -1.85 -3.89
C PRO A 246 8.12 -1.24 -2.81
N ARG A 247 8.97 -0.29 -3.21
CA ARG A 247 9.87 0.43 -2.29
C ARG A 247 9.14 1.02 -1.09
N GLN A 248 8.01 1.70 -1.32
CA GLN A 248 7.22 2.29 -0.23
C GLN A 248 6.74 1.26 0.79
N THR A 249 6.39 0.04 0.34
CA THR A 249 5.96 -1.03 1.24
C THR A 249 7.14 -1.50 2.10
N LEU A 250 8.35 -1.62 1.52
CA LEU A 250 9.56 -1.92 2.29
C LEU A 250 9.91 -0.82 3.28
N GLU A 251 9.80 0.46 2.90
CA GLU A 251 10.02 1.60 3.79
C GLU A 251 9.05 1.56 4.98
N VAL A 252 7.76 1.27 4.74
CA VAL A 252 6.77 1.08 5.82
C VAL A 252 7.16 -0.05 6.76
N LEU A 253 7.49 -1.23 6.20
CA LEU A 253 7.87 -2.39 7.01
C LEU A 253 9.14 -2.14 7.82
N ALA A 254 10.14 -1.47 7.24
CA ALA A 254 11.37 -1.10 7.93
C ALA A 254 11.09 -0.09 9.07
N SER A 255 10.22 0.90 8.86
CA SER A 255 9.79 1.81 9.91
C SER A 255 9.05 1.11 11.04
N LEU A 256 8.17 0.15 10.72
CA LEU A 256 7.43 -0.62 11.72
C LEU A 256 8.31 -1.60 12.51
N ALA A 257 9.44 -2.03 11.95
CA ALA A 257 10.37 -2.95 12.62
C ALA A 257 10.92 -2.40 13.96
N GLY A 258 10.91 -1.07 14.15
CA GLY A 258 11.30 -0.46 15.43
C GLY A 258 10.29 -0.66 16.56
N ILE A 259 9.03 -1.02 16.25
CA ILE A 259 7.93 -1.12 17.22
C ILE A 259 7.19 -2.46 17.16
N SER A 260 7.40 -3.26 16.11
CA SER A 260 6.80 -4.57 15.88
C SER A 260 7.86 -5.52 15.31
N GLU A 261 7.70 -6.82 15.48
CA GLU A 261 8.54 -7.80 14.80
C GLU A 261 8.10 -7.94 13.34
N VAL A 262 9.02 -7.74 12.41
CA VAL A 262 8.77 -7.90 10.98
C VAL A 262 9.58 -9.08 10.46
N VAL A 263 8.90 -10.11 9.95
CA VAL A 263 9.53 -11.32 9.40
C VAL A 263 9.29 -11.38 7.89
N LEU A 264 10.33 -11.11 7.10
CA LEU A 264 10.30 -11.23 5.64
C LEU A 264 10.67 -12.65 5.21
N CYS A 265 9.70 -13.43 4.78
CA CYS A 265 9.89 -14.78 4.26
C CYS A 265 9.94 -14.71 2.73
N LEU A 266 11.15 -14.67 2.18
CA LEU A 266 11.42 -14.45 0.76
C LEU A 266 11.72 -15.76 0.05
N LEU A 267 11.02 -15.98 -1.07
CA LEU A 267 11.37 -17.03 -2.00
C LEU A 267 12.56 -16.58 -2.84
N ASN A 268 13.70 -17.23 -2.63
CA ASN A 268 14.92 -16.99 -3.39
C ASN A 268 15.33 -18.27 -4.14
N PRO A 269 15.25 -18.29 -5.48
CA PRO A 269 15.61 -19.47 -6.26
C PRO A 269 17.12 -19.74 -6.29
N CYS A 270 17.95 -18.79 -5.85
CA CYS A 270 19.41 -18.90 -5.85
C CYS A 270 19.97 -18.68 -4.45
N ARG A 271 21.01 -19.43 -4.09
CA ARG A 271 21.73 -19.25 -2.82
C ARG A 271 22.81 -18.15 -2.86
N PHE A 272 23.08 -17.60 -4.06
CA PHE A 272 24.13 -16.62 -4.32
C PHE A 272 23.52 -15.24 -4.61
N TYR A 273 24.26 -14.16 -4.32
CA TYR A 273 23.88 -12.77 -4.55
C TYR A 273 24.34 -12.27 -5.92
#